data_AF-A0A7S2KI35-F1
#
_entry.id   AF-A0A7S2KI35-F1
#
_cell.length_a   1.000
_cell.length_b   1.000
_cell.length_c   1.000
_cell.angle_alpha   90.00
_cell.angle_beta   90.00
_cell.angle_gamma   90.00
#
_symmetry.space_group_name_H-M   'P 1'
#
loop_
_entity.id
_entity.type
_entity.pdbx_description
1 polymer ?
#
loop_
_entity_poly.entity_id
_entity_poly.type
_entity_poly.pdbx_seq_one_letter_code
_entity_poly.pdbx_strand_id
1 'polypeptide(L)'
;RVFIAVIHLVDPDSGGDLKAHAKKQVDVAAANGADGVFLIPAVAKMPPSTVKSTYELVRKAHPKLFIGINFMSEKIPQPLPAGLDALWMDSGCDFNGAHKKATDAAAALVAQNFTGLVFFGFLFKGKTRSWPLEVKSSDQKYDLVAKTVAEFKAKLMPPAGPTGAIMNTSGPGTGNPLETDRRILYRKAIGENGLLACASGVTVSNAAELLEDVDIVIVGTGIEASPTDPNTIQFYKEAGIPCAKVGYLDAKKVKELADVVHAKKALKQMKCSACEGKVDKLSKEEAGKMLARISKEWEMYEDDEGVQKIRRAYRVRNFMEGMAFLNQVAHIAESEGHHPDVHLESYQFGSVVIYTHSVKGLTDNDFILAAKIDDLKPKLSKRHKPRVPAEDPSTK
;
A
#
# COMPACT_ATOMS: atom_id res chain seq x y z
N ARG A 1 -1.89 4.95 0.48
CA ARG A 1 -3.11 4.85 1.31
C ARG A 1 -4.28 5.02 0.37
N VAL A 2 -5.14 4.01 0.30
CA VAL A 2 -6.22 3.88 -0.70
C VAL A 2 -7.52 3.59 0.01
N PHE A 3 -8.59 4.24 -0.42
CA PHE A 3 -9.94 4.06 0.08
C PHE A 3 -10.83 3.41 -0.99
N ILE A 4 -11.39 2.24 -0.69
CA ILE A 4 -12.31 1.54 -1.62
C ILE A 4 -13.66 1.35 -0.93
N ALA A 5 -14.72 1.84 -1.56
CA ALA A 5 -16.09 1.63 -1.07
C ALA A 5 -16.63 0.27 -1.51
N VAL A 6 -17.47 -0.35 -0.70
CA VAL A 6 -18.22 -1.56 -1.05
C VAL A 6 -19.64 -1.17 -1.39
N ILE A 7 -20.08 -1.55 -2.60
CA ILE A 7 -21.43 -1.36 -3.08
C ILE A 7 -22.10 -2.73 -3.13
N HIS A 8 -23.00 -2.98 -2.19
CA HIS A 8 -23.81 -4.18 -2.22
C HIS A 8 -24.88 -4.08 -3.31
N LEU A 9 -24.94 -5.11 -4.13
CA LEU A 9 -25.95 -5.26 -5.17
C LEU A 9 -27.24 -5.73 -4.50
N VAL A 10 -28.03 -4.77 -4.05
CA VAL A 10 -29.38 -4.95 -3.48
C VAL A 10 -30.42 -4.35 -4.40
N ASP A 11 -31.57 -4.99 -4.45
CA ASP A 11 -32.79 -4.35 -4.93
C ASP A 11 -33.32 -3.46 -3.78
N PRO A 12 -33.42 -2.14 -3.97
CA PRO A 12 -33.82 -1.23 -2.89
C PRO A 12 -35.27 -1.44 -2.45
N ASP A 13 -36.17 -1.87 -3.34
CA ASP A 13 -37.60 -1.95 -3.09
C ASP A 13 -38.22 -3.09 -3.92
N SER A 14 -38.21 -4.33 -3.39
CA SER A 14 -38.84 -5.55 -3.96
C SER A 14 -39.49 -5.39 -5.34
N GLY A 15 -38.67 -5.40 -6.41
CA GLY A 15 -39.08 -5.06 -7.78
C GLY A 15 -38.42 -3.80 -8.37
N GLY A 16 -37.47 -3.19 -7.67
CA GLY A 16 -36.72 -2.02 -8.11
C GLY A 16 -35.57 -2.35 -9.06
N ASP A 17 -35.03 -1.32 -9.73
CA ASP A 17 -33.88 -1.48 -10.61
C ASP A 17 -32.57 -1.51 -9.81
N LEU A 18 -32.16 -2.73 -9.44
CA LEU A 18 -30.89 -3.01 -8.78
C LEU A 18 -29.68 -2.38 -9.48
N LYS A 19 -29.65 -2.36 -10.83
CA LYS A 19 -28.50 -1.85 -11.57
C LYS A 19 -28.43 -0.34 -11.49
N ALA A 20 -29.58 0.32 -11.67
CA ALA A 20 -29.68 1.77 -11.50
C ALA A 20 -29.33 2.19 -10.06
N HIS A 21 -29.80 1.41 -9.07
CA HIS A 21 -29.48 1.64 -7.67
C HIS A 21 -27.98 1.52 -7.38
N ALA A 22 -27.34 0.42 -7.84
CA ALA A 22 -25.89 0.24 -7.69
C ALA A 22 -25.10 1.35 -8.37
N LYS A 23 -25.47 1.76 -9.59
CA LYS A 23 -24.84 2.89 -10.27
C LYS A 23 -24.95 4.18 -9.47
N LYS A 24 -26.14 4.49 -8.92
CA LYS A 24 -26.35 5.67 -8.07
C LYS A 24 -25.43 5.67 -6.85
N GLN A 25 -25.25 4.51 -6.21
CA GLN A 25 -24.31 4.40 -5.08
C GLN A 25 -22.85 4.64 -5.51
N VAL A 26 -22.44 4.14 -6.67
CA VAL A 26 -21.11 4.41 -7.22
C VAL A 26 -20.93 5.88 -7.57
N ASP A 27 -21.95 6.53 -8.16
CA ASP A 27 -21.91 7.97 -8.45
C ASP A 27 -21.63 8.77 -7.17
N VAL A 28 -22.29 8.42 -6.06
CA VAL A 28 -22.06 9.06 -4.76
C VAL A 28 -20.65 8.78 -4.23
N ALA A 29 -20.21 7.52 -4.21
CA ALA A 29 -18.88 7.17 -3.70
C ALA A 29 -17.77 7.91 -4.48
N ALA A 30 -17.87 7.95 -5.81
CA ALA A 30 -16.92 8.66 -6.65
C ALA A 30 -16.96 10.18 -6.43
N ALA A 31 -18.16 10.77 -6.33
CA ALA A 31 -18.32 12.21 -6.08
C ALA A 31 -17.76 12.65 -4.72
N ASN A 32 -17.67 11.74 -3.75
CA ASN A 32 -17.14 12.00 -2.42
C ASN A 32 -15.70 11.49 -2.22
N GLY A 33 -14.98 11.20 -3.31
CA GLY A 33 -13.53 10.98 -3.26
C GLY A 33 -13.11 9.54 -2.95
N ALA A 34 -13.98 8.54 -3.14
CA ALA A 34 -13.52 7.16 -3.13
C ALA A 34 -12.55 6.89 -4.29
N ASP A 35 -11.43 6.23 -4.00
CA ASP A 35 -10.44 5.88 -5.03
C ASP A 35 -10.95 4.76 -5.95
N GLY A 36 -11.90 3.96 -5.45
CA GLY A 36 -12.52 2.88 -6.20
C GLY A 36 -13.72 2.27 -5.47
N VAL A 37 -14.33 1.29 -6.13
CA VAL A 37 -15.47 0.54 -5.60
C VAL A 37 -15.30 -0.97 -5.80
N PHE A 38 -15.82 -1.76 -4.86
CA PHE A 38 -16.11 -3.19 -5.05
C PHE A 38 -17.62 -3.39 -5.21
N LEU A 39 -18.03 -4.03 -6.29
CA LEU A 39 -19.40 -4.51 -6.47
C LEU A 39 -19.53 -5.92 -5.87
N ILE A 40 -20.45 -6.09 -4.93
CA ILE A 40 -20.61 -7.34 -4.18
C ILE A 40 -22.09 -7.77 -4.17
N PRO A 41 -22.44 -8.99 -4.60
CA PRO A 41 -23.76 -9.55 -4.40
C PRO A 41 -24.21 -9.48 -2.93
N ALA A 42 -25.40 -8.95 -2.68
CA ALA A 42 -25.99 -8.98 -1.34
C ALA A 42 -26.43 -10.39 -0.91
N VAL A 43 -26.55 -11.31 -1.88
CA VAL A 43 -26.90 -12.71 -1.65
C VAL A 43 -25.97 -13.62 -2.44
N ALA A 44 -25.54 -14.72 -1.81
CA ALA A 44 -24.58 -15.67 -2.42
C ALA A 44 -25.09 -16.35 -3.70
N LYS A 45 -26.41 -16.37 -3.92
CA LYS A 45 -27.06 -16.99 -5.09
C LYS A 45 -27.33 -16.03 -6.25
N MET A 46 -26.82 -14.80 -6.20
CA MET A 46 -27.00 -13.85 -7.31
C MET A 46 -26.35 -14.39 -8.59
N PRO A 47 -27.03 -14.35 -9.75
CA PRO A 47 -26.44 -14.79 -11.01
C PRO A 47 -25.19 -13.96 -11.38
N PRO A 48 -24.08 -14.60 -11.80
CA PRO A 48 -22.89 -13.87 -12.26
C PRO A 48 -23.17 -12.90 -13.43
N SER A 49 -24.16 -13.21 -14.27
CA SER A 49 -24.62 -12.34 -15.36
C SER A 49 -25.21 -11.01 -14.85
N THR A 50 -25.92 -11.03 -13.71
CA THR A 50 -26.42 -9.81 -13.06
C THR A 50 -25.25 -8.95 -12.60
N VAL A 51 -24.27 -9.53 -11.92
CA VAL A 51 -23.06 -8.83 -11.46
C VAL A 51 -22.28 -8.24 -12.64
N LYS A 52 -22.07 -9.02 -13.70
CA LYS A 52 -21.37 -8.60 -14.91
C LYS A 52 -22.07 -7.43 -15.60
N SER A 53 -23.39 -7.53 -15.78
CA SER A 53 -24.13 -6.46 -16.44
C SER A 53 -24.28 -5.19 -15.58
N THR A 54 -24.26 -5.31 -14.25
CA THR A 54 -24.10 -4.14 -13.36
C THR A 54 -22.72 -3.52 -13.51
N TYR A 55 -21.66 -4.32 -13.52
CA TYR A 55 -20.29 -3.85 -13.76
C TYR A 55 -20.18 -3.08 -15.09
N GLU A 56 -20.73 -3.62 -16.18
CA GLU A 56 -20.69 -2.98 -17.50
C GLU A 56 -21.40 -1.62 -17.50
N LEU A 57 -22.55 -1.51 -16.81
CA LEU A 57 -23.27 -0.25 -16.63
C LEU A 57 -22.41 0.77 -15.85
N VAL A 58 -21.81 0.35 -14.73
CA VAL A 58 -20.99 1.22 -13.88
C VAL A 58 -19.72 1.64 -14.62
N ARG A 59 -19.02 0.72 -15.27
CA ARG A 59 -17.81 0.99 -16.07
C ARG A 59 -18.08 1.98 -17.19
N LYS A 60 -19.22 1.86 -17.89
CA LYS A 60 -19.62 2.81 -18.93
C LYS A 60 -19.81 4.23 -18.37
N ALA A 61 -20.37 4.34 -17.16
CA ALA A 61 -20.58 5.63 -16.50
C ALA A 61 -19.29 6.20 -15.88
N HIS A 62 -18.39 5.31 -15.43
CA HIS A 62 -17.15 5.63 -14.73
C HIS A 62 -15.94 4.97 -15.40
N PRO A 63 -15.53 5.42 -16.59
CA PRO A 63 -14.51 4.74 -17.39
C PRO A 63 -13.12 4.72 -16.74
N LYS A 64 -12.85 5.62 -15.78
CA LYS A 64 -11.56 5.77 -15.11
C LYS A 64 -11.54 5.33 -13.65
N LEU A 65 -12.69 5.04 -13.04
CA LEU A 65 -12.77 4.65 -11.64
C LEU A 65 -12.21 3.24 -11.46
N PHE A 66 -11.50 2.98 -10.37
CA PHE A 66 -11.15 1.60 -10.02
C PHE A 66 -12.41 0.82 -9.64
N ILE A 67 -12.71 -0.25 -10.37
CA ILE A 67 -13.89 -1.09 -10.15
C ILE A 67 -13.45 -2.54 -10.01
N GLY A 68 -13.63 -3.08 -8.81
CA GLY A 68 -13.47 -4.49 -8.52
C GLY A 68 -14.81 -5.22 -8.34
N ILE A 69 -14.77 -6.54 -8.41
CA ILE A 69 -15.93 -7.42 -8.14
C ILE A 69 -15.56 -8.47 -7.10
N ASN A 70 -16.43 -8.68 -6.12
CA ASN A 70 -16.46 -9.92 -5.34
C ASN A 70 -17.66 -10.73 -5.83
N PHE A 71 -17.46 -11.90 -6.45
CA PHE A 71 -18.58 -12.69 -6.97
C PHE A 71 -19.33 -13.48 -5.88
N MET A 72 -18.79 -13.56 -4.65
CA MET A 72 -19.28 -14.41 -3.56
C MET A 72 -19.44 -15.90 -3.94
N SER A 73 -19.00 -16.29 -5.14
CA SER A 73 -19.12 -17.62 -5.70
C SER A 73 -17.85 -18.43 -5.41
N GLU A 74 -18.02 -19.75 -5.31
CA GLU A 74 -16.89 -20.66 -5.10
C GLU A 74 -16.01 -20.81 -6.36
N LYS A 75 -16.49 -20.38 -7.53
CA LYS A 75 -15.79 -20.46 -8.81
C LYS A 75 -15.79 -19.10 -9.49
N ILE A 76 -14.64 -18.72 -10.04
CA ILE A 76 -14.50 -17.51 -10.85
C ILE A 76 -15.24 -17.72 -12.18
N PRO A 77 -16.20 -16.84 -12.53
CA PRO A 77 -16.93 -16.96 -13.79
C PRO A 77 -16.00 -16.72 -14.98
N GLN A 78 -16.28 -17.42 -16.09
CA GLN A 78 -15.58 -17.24 -17.35
C GLN A 78 -16.59 -16.94 -18.48
N PRO A 79 -16.32 -15.96 -19.36
CA PRO A 79 -15.22 -15.00 -19.28
C PRO A 79 -15.49 -13.89 -18.25
N LEU A 80 -14.42 -13.39 -17.62
CA LEU A 80 -14.48 -12.17 -16.81
C LEU A 80 -14.90 -10.95 -17.64
N PRO A 81 -15.50 -9.91 -17.02
CA PRO A 81 -15.75 -8.64 -17.69
C PRO A 81 -14.46 -8.00 -18.23
N ALA A 82 -14.50 -7.50 -19.46
CA ALA A 82 -13.37 -6.80 -20.05
C ALA A 82 -13.08 -5.49 -19.29
N GLY A 83 -11.80 -5.20 -19.04
CA GLY A 83 -11.38 -4.00 -18.30
C GLY A 83 -11.64 -4.04 -16.79
N LEU A 84 -11.94 -5.23 -16.23
CA LEU A 84 -12.07 -5.41 -14.79
C LEU A 84 -10.74 -5.13 -14.08
N ASP A 85 -10.75 -4.22 -13.10
CA ASP A 85 -9.51 -3.81 -12.43
C ASP A 85 -9.12 -4.77 -11.32
N ALA A 86 -10.11 -5.35 -10.62
CA ALA A 86 -9.83 -6.24 -9.51
C ALA A 86 -10.91 -7.30 -9.24
N LEU A 87 -10.46 -8.37 -8.60
CA LEU A 87 -11.30 -9.39 -7.98
C LEU A 87 -11.04 -9.43 -6.49
N TRP A 88 -12.08 -9.73 -5.72
CA TRP A 88 -11.96 -10.03 -4.30
C TRP A 88 -12.54 -11.42 -4.02
N MET A 89 -11.75 -12.22 -3.31
CA MET A 89 -12.13 -13.50 -2.73
C MET A 89 -11.93 -13.51 -1.21
N ASP A 90 -12.96 -13.89 -0.45
CA ASP A 90 -12.85 -14.07 1.01
C ASP A 90 -11.94 -15.26 1.39
N SER A 91 -11.80 -16.24 0.48
CA SER A 91 -10.86 -17.35 0.64
C SER A 91 -9.47 -16.94 0.13
N GLY A 92 -8.44 -17.36 0.84
CA GLY A 92 -7.05 -17.10 0.46
C GLY A 92 -6.11 -18.02 1.23
N CYS A 93 -5.58 -17.55 2.35
CA CYS A 93 -4.66 -18.30 3.19
C CYS A 93 -4.95 -18.05 4.68
N ASP A 94 -4.82 -19.11 5.48
CA ASP A 94 -4.87 -19.01 6.94
C ASP A 94 -3.74 -19.82 7.60
N PHE A 95 -3.83 -20.05 8.92
CA PHE A 95 -2.82 -20.79 9.67
C PHE A 95 -2.65 -22.25 9.23
N ASN A 96 -3.61 -22.82 8.50
CA ASN A 96 -3.53 -24.17 7.92
C ASN A 96 -2.98 -24.16 6.48
N GLY A 97 -2.71 -22.98 5.92
CA GLY A 97 -2.13 -22.80 4.59
C GLY A 97 -3.09 -22.20 3.57
N ALA A 98 -2.68 -22.22 2.30
CA ALA A 98 -3.48 -21.69 1.21
C ALA A 98 -4.70 -22.58 0.94
N HIS A 99 -5.88 -21.96 0.88
CA HIS A 99 -7.13 -22.68 0.60
C HIS A 99 -7.14 -23.15 -0.84
N LYS A 100 -7.57 -24.40 -1.06
CA LYS A 100 -7.69 -24.98 -2.42
C LYS A 100 -8.50 -24.08 -3.36
N LYS A 101 -9.59 -23.49 -2.87
CA LYS A 101 -10.43 -22.57 -3.66
C LYS A 101 -9.66 -21.34 -4.15
N ALA A 102 -8.75 -20.81 -3.35
CA ALA A 102 -7.94 -19.67 -3.72
C ALA A 102 -6.85 -20.04 -4.74
N THR A 103 -6.20 -21.20 -4.57
CA THR A 103 -5.21 -21.69 -5.54
C THR A 103 -5.84 -22.07 -6.88
N ASP A 104 -7.02 -22.70 -6.87
CA ASP A 104 -7.77 -23.02 -8.09
C ASP A 104 -8.18 -21.73 -8.82
N ALA A 105 -8.62 -20.70 -8.08
CA ALA A 105 -8.95 -19.40 -8.65
C ALA A 105 -7.72 -18.69 -9.22
N ALA A 106 -6.59 -18.69 -8.52
CA ALA A 106 -5.34 -18.12 -9.03
C ALA A 106 -4.94 -18.77 -10.37
N ALA A 107 -5.02 -20.10 -10.48
CA ALA A 107 -4.78 -20.81 -11.73
C ALA A 107 -5.78 -20.43 -12.84
N ALA A 108 -7.07 -20.31 -12.50
CA ALA A 108 -8.10 -19.92 -13.45
C ALA A 108 -7.95 -18.48 -13.97
N LEU A 109 -7.36 -17.58 -13.18
CA LEU A 109 -7.07 -16.20 -13.59
C LEU A 109 -5.87 -16.12 -14.53
N VAL A 110 -4.83 -16.91 -14.28
CA VAL A 110 -3.70 -17.06 -15.21
C VAL A 110 -4.21 -17.61 -16.54
N ALA A 111 -5.04 -18.65 -16.53
CA ALA A 111 -5.61 -19.23 -17.76
C ALA A 111 -6.48 -18.25 -18.56
N GLN A 112 -7.08 -17.26 -17.90
CA GLN A 112 -7.87 -16.20 -18.55
C GLN A 112 -7.05 -14.97 -18.94
N ASN A 113 -5.72 -15.00 -18.77
CA ASN A 113 -4.83 -13.84 -18.97
C ASN A 113 -5.31 -12.59 -18.21
N PHE A 114 -5.88 -12.78 -17.02
CA PHE A 114 -6.28 -11.66 -16.18
C PHE A 114 -5.04 -10.86 -15.75
N THR A 115 -5.12 -9.54 -15.76
CA THR A 115 -3.99 -8.63 -15.47
C THR A 115 -4.31 -7.60 -14.39
N GLY A 116 -5.49 -7.71 -13.77
CA GLY A 116 -5.91 -6.84 -12.67
C GLY A 116 -5.34 -7.28 -11.32
N LEU A 117 -5.93 -6.78 -10.23
CA LEU A 117 -5.55 -7.15 -8.87
C LEU A 117 -6.46 -8.23 -8.30
N VAL A 118 -5.93 -9.05 -7.38
CA VAL A 118 -6.73 -10.05 -6.66
C VAL A 118 -6.54 -9.88 -5.16
N PHE A 119 -7.62 -9.54 -4.47
CA PHE A 119 -7.68 -9.42 -3.03
C PHE A 119 -8.07 -10.79 -2.47
N PHE A 120 -7.08 -11.54 -2.01
CA PHE A 120 -7.30 -12.84 -1.38
C PHE A 120 -7.43 -12.68 0.13
N GLY A 121 -8.37 -13.39 0.73
CA GLY A 121 -8.55 -13.42 2.17
C GLY A 121 -7.28 -13.91 2.88
N PHE A 122 -6.67 -13.05 3.68
CA PHE A 122 -5.50 -13.37 4.50
C PHE A 122 -5.90 -13.30 5.96
N LEU A 123 -5.93 -14.46 6.63
CA LEU A 123 -6.46 -14.58 7.99
C LEU A 123 -7.78 -13.82 8.09
N PHE A 124 -8.77 -14.27 7.34
CA PHE A 124 -9.99 -13.50 7.03
C PHE A 124 -11.24 -14.10 7.70
N LYS A 125 -11.87 -13.33 8.59
CA LYS A 125 -13.11 -13.65 9.35
C LYS A 125 -13.12 -14.99 10.12
N GLY A 126 -14.02 -15.11 11.10
CA GLY A 126 -14.30 -16.40 11.77
C GLY A 126 -13.08 -17.12 12.37
N LYS A 127 -13.12 -18.46 12.32
CA LYS A 127 -12.11 -19.37 12.90
C LYS A 127 -10.72 -19.25 12.25
N THR A 128 -10.62 -18.74 11.03
CA THR A 128 -9.35 -18.62 10.29
C THR A 128 -8.38 -17.63 10.94
N ARG A 129 -8.89 -16.75 11.82
CA ARG A 129 -8.11 -15.75 12.59
C ARG A 129 -7.82 -16.17 14.02
N SER A 130 -8.52 -17.17 14.53
CA SER A 130 -8.30 -17.62 15.90
C SER A 130 -6.89 -18.18 16.02
N TRP A 131 -6.15 -17.73 17.03
CA TRP A 131 -4.85 -18.32 17.32
C TRP A 131 -5.05 -19.81 17.65
N PRO A 132 -4.22 -20.70 17.10
CA PRO A 132 -4.20 -22.09 17.55
C PRO A 132 -3.92 -22.16 19.06
N LEU A 133 -4.51 -23.14 19.75
CA LEU A 133 -4.48 -23.22 21.22
C LEU A 133 -3.06 -23.38 21.80
N GLU A 134 -2.16 -23.92 21.00
CA GLU A 134 -0.74 -24.13 21.29
C GLU A 134 0.10 -22.84 21.19
N VAL A 135 -0.40 -21.80 20.52
CA VAL A 135 0.30 -20.53 20.31
C VAL A 135 0.02 -19.58 21.48
N LYS A 136 1.01 -19.39 22.36
CA LYS A 136 0.85 -18.64 23.61
C LYS A 136 1.67 -17.36 23.68
N SER A 137 2.84 -17.32 23.06
CA SER A 137 3.74 -16.15 23.10
C SER A 137 3.61 -15.25 21.87
N SER A 138 4.07 -14.00 22.00
CA SER A 138 4.13 -13.04 20.89
C SER A 138 5.06 -13.50 19.76
N ASP A 139 6.17 -14.16 20.09
CA ASP A 139 7.11 -14.69 19.09
C ASP A 139 6.49 -15.84 18.31
N GLN A 140 5.79 -16.77 18.99
CA GLN A 140 5.07 -17.85 18.32
C GLN A 140 3.97 -17.31 17.39
N LYS A 141 3.26 -16.24 17.80
CA LYS A 141 2.28 -15.57 16.94
C LYS A 141 2.97 -14.95 15.71
N TYR A 142 4.12 -14.31 15.89
CA TYR A 142 4.89 -13.73 14.79
C TYR A 142 5.34 -14.80 13.80
N ASP A 143 5.97 -15.87 14.28
CA ASP A 143 6.48 -16.96 13.44
C ASP A 143 5.35 -17.63 12.65
N LEU A 144 4.20 -17.84 13.29
CA LEU A 144 3.03 -18.40 12.63
C LEU A 144 2.50 -17.48 11.53
N VAL A 145 2.37 -16.18 11.79
CA VAL A 145 1.96 -15.21 10.75
C VAL A 145 2.99 -15.14 9.63
N ALA A 146 4.30 -15.10 9.95
CA ALA A 146 5.37 -15.07 8.95
C ALA A 146 5.34 -16.31 8.05
N LYS A 147 5.09 -17.50 8.63
CA LYS A 147 4.86 -18.73 7.87
C LYS A 147 3.65 -18.62 6.96
N THR A 148 2.52 -18.10 7.45
CA THR A 148 1.31 -17.90 6.62
C THR A 148 1.55 -16.90 5.48
N VAL A 149 2.31 -15.82 5.72
CA VAL A 149 2.72 -14.86 4.68
C VAL A 149 3.59 -15.55 3.62
N ALA A 150 4.54 -16.39 4.03
CA ALA A 150 5.38 -17.14 3.10
C ALA A 150 4.54 -18.10 2.23
N GLU A 151 3.59 -18.81 2.84
CA GLU A 151 2.67 -19.70 2.12
C GLU A 151 1.79 -18.92 1.12
N PHE A 152 1.22 -17.79 1.55
CA PHE A 152 0.46 -16.90 0.65
C PHE A 152 1.30 -16.47 -0.55
N LYS A 153 2.54 -16.00 -0.31
CA LYS A 153 3.46 -15.58 -1.37
C LYS A 153 3.84 -16.74 -2.28
N ALA A 154 4.02 -17.94 -1.76
CA ALA A 154 4.40 -19.10 -2.56
C ALA A 154 3.25 -19.64 -3.43
N LYS A 155 2.00 -19.55 -2.95
CA LYS A 155 0.85 -20.21 -3.57
C LYS A 155 -0.10 -19.28 -4.32
N LEU A 156 -0.18 -18.01 -3.92
CA LEU A 156 -1.19 -17.07 -4.40
C LEU A 156 -0.60 -15.83 -5.06
N MET A 157 0.66 -15.49 -4.79
CA MET A 157 1.39 -14.48 -5.56
C MET A 157 2.07 -15.18 -6.74
N PRO A 158 1.73 -14.86 -8.00
CA PRO A 158 2.43 -15.46 -9.13
C PRO A 158 3.87 -14.91 -9.20
N PRO A 159 4.91 -15.76 -9.33
CA PRO A 159 6.31 -15.30 -9.39
C PRO A 159 6.65 -14.47 -10.64
N ALA A 160 5.81 -14.53 -11.70
CA ALA A 160 5.96 -13.76 -12.94
C ALA A 160 4.61 -13.53 -13.66
N GLY A 161 3.51 -13.36 -12.91
CA GLY A 161 2.17 -13.18 -13.51
C GLY A 161 1.80 -11.71 -13.72
N PRO A 162 0.91 -11.39 -14.68
CA PRO A 162 0.47 -10.02 -14.93
C PRO A 162 -0.53 -9.49 -13.88
N THR A 163 -0.97 -10.34 -12.94
CA THR A 163 -1.92 -10.05 -11.86
C THR A 163 -1.18 -9.81 -10.54
N GLY A 164 -1.47 -8.70 -9.85
CA GLY A 164 -0.98 -8.45 -8.49
C GLY A 164 -1.91 -9.05 -7.44
N ALA A 165 -1.41 -9.80 -6.47
CA ALA A 165 -2.21 -10.30 -5.34
C ALA A 165 -2.01 -9.44 -4.08
N ILE A 166 -3.09 -9.23 -3.33
CA ILE A 166 -3.15 -8.41 -2.12
C ILE A 166 -3.67 -9.28 -0.99
N MET A 167 -2.98 -9.24 0.15
CA MET A 167 -3.45 -9.85 1.39
C MET A 167 -4.56 -8.97 1.96
N ASN A 168 -5.81 -9.42 1.84
CA ASN A 168 -6.97 -8.73 2.37
C ASN A 168 -7.38 -9.38 3.69
N THR A 169 -7.19 -8.70 4.81
CA THR A 169 -7.59 -9.18 6.15
C THR A 169 -8.91 -8.55 6.60
N SER A 170 -9.39 -8.89 7.80
CA SER A 170 -10.63 -8.32 8.31
C SER A 170 -10.73 -8.14 9.83
N GLY A 171 -11.56 -7.16 10.23
CA GLY A 171 -12.14 -7.09 11.57
C GLY A 171 -13.13 -8.24 11.84
N PRO A 172 -13.47 -8.55 13.11
CA PRO A 172 -14.36 -9.66 13.46
C PRO A 172 -15.80 -9.50 13.03
N GLY A 173 -16.22 -8.29 12.70
CA GLY A 173 -17.52 -8.01 12.10
C GLY A 173 -17.67 -6.51 11.86
N THR A 174 -18.82 -6.11 11.33
CA THR A 174 -19.19 -4.68 11.23
C THR A 174 -18.98 -3.97 12.57
N GLY A 175 -18.38 -2.77 12.54
CA GLY A 175 -18.12 -1.95 13.72
C GLY A 175 -17.01 -2.43 14.65
N ASN A 176 -16.44 -3.62 14.41
CA ASN A 176 -15.35 -4.15 15.22
C ASN A 176 -14.06 -4.21 14.38
N PRO A 177 -13.13 -3.25 14.54
CA PRO A 177 -11.90 -3.20 13.74
C PRO A 177 -11.00 -4.40 14.03
N LEU A 178 -10.07 -4.66 13.11
CA LEU A 178 -8.96 -5.56 13.38
C LEU A 178 -8.11 -5.01 14.52
N GLU A 179 -7.85 -5.83 15.54
CA GLU A 179 -7.05 -5.48 16.73
C GLU A 179 -5.68 -4.91 16.35
N THR A 180 -5.26 -3.80 16.98
CA THR A 180 -4.01 -3.08 16.68
C THR A 180 -2.78 -3.98 16.74
N ASP A 181 -2.65 -4.80 17.78
CA ASP A 181 -1.53 -5.74 17.91
C ASP A 181 -1.45 -6.73 16.73
N ARG A 182 -2.59 -7.15 16.19
CA ARG A 182 -2.63 -8.01 15.00
C ARG A 182 -2.19 -7.26 13.76
N ARG A 183 -2.63 -6.02 13.58
CA ARG A 183 -2.24 -5.20 12.42
C ARG A 183 -0.73 -4.98 12.41
N ILE A 184 -0.15 -4.61 13.55
CA ILE A 184 1.30 -4.44 13.71
C ILE A 184 2.03 -5.75 13.39
N LEU A 185 1.53 -6.88 13.91
CA LEU A 185 2.13 -8.19 13.65
C LEU A 185 2.06 -8.58 12.17
N TYR A 186 0.90 -8.38 11.52
CA TYR A 186 0.71 -8.67 10.10
C TYR A 186 1.61 -7.78 9.26
N ARG A 187 1.63 -6.47 9.53
CA ARG A 187 2.54 -5.53 8.86
C ARG A 187 4.00 -5.95 9.01
N LYS A 188 4.44 -6.29 10.22
CA LYS A 188 5.81 -6.75 10.48
C LYS A 188 6.16 -8.00 9.67
N ALA A 189 5.26 -8.99 9.63
CA ALA A 189 5.48 -10.25 8.92
C ALA A 189 5.39 -10.12 7.38
N ILE A 190 4.45 -9.29 6.89
CA ILE A 190 4.29 -8.99 5.47
C ILE A 190 5.52 -8.24 4.94
N GLY A 191 6.07 -7.38 5.79
CA GLY A 191 7.16 -6.47 5.49
C GLY A 191 6.68 -5.25 4.72
N GLU A 192 7.58 -4.31 4.47
CA GLU A 192 7.26 -3.05 3.78
C GLU A 192 6.88 -3.22 2.30
N ASN A 193 7.15 -4.41 1.75
CA ASN A 193 7.01 -4.68 0.32
C ASN A 193 5.74 -5.46 -0.05
N GLY A 194 4.88 -5.76 0.92
CA GLY A 194 3.60 -6.42 0.67
C GLY A 194 2.46 -5.46 0.98
N LEU A 195 1.44 -5.47 0.14
CA LEU A 195 0.22 -4.72 0.36
C LEU A 195 -0.69 -5.47 1.34
N LEU A 196 -1.15 -4.76 2.36
CA LEU A 196 -2.16 -5.21 3.31
C LEU A 196 -3.42 -4.36 3.13
N ALA A 197 -4.52 -5.01 2.76
CA ALA A 197 -5.85 -4.43 2.79
C ALA A 197 -6.60 -4.88 4.04
N CYS A 198 -7.47 -4.04 4.59
CA CYS A 198 -8.39 -4.41 5.66
C CYS A 198 -9.83 -4.12 5.24
N ALA A 199 -10.63 -5.17 5.15
CA ALA A 199 -12.07 -5.10 4.94
C ALA A 199 -12.84 -5.44 6.23
N SER A 200 -14.09 -5.02 6.37
CA SER A 200 -14.94 -5.28 7.56
C SER A 200 -14.39 -4.70 8.88
N GLY A 201 -15.27 -4.13 9.70
CA GLY A 201 -14.86 -3.48 10.94
C GLY A 201 -14.24 -2.09 10.75
N VAL A 202 -14.17 -1.61 9.52
CA VAL A 202 -13.76 -0.25 9.18
C VAL A 202 -14.95 0.69 9.32
N THR A 203 -14.75 1.79 10.03
CA THR A 203 -15.73 2.86 10.26
C THR A 203 -15.07 4.23 10.01
N VAL A 204 -15.87 5.29 10.04
CA VAL A 204 -15.40 6.69 10.02
C VAL A 204 -14.32 6.94 11.06
N SER A 205 -14.60 6.54 12.30
CA SER A 205 -13.80 6.88 13.46
C SER A 205 -12.48 6.13 13.53
N ASN A 206 -12.33 5.01 12.82
CA ASN A 206 -11.14 4.17 12.89
C ASN A 206 -10.36 4.05 11.58
N ALA A 207 -10.87 4.53 10.45
CA ALA A 207 -10.21 4.38 9.15
C ALA A 207 -8.80 5.01 9.13
N ALA A 208 -8.63 6.19 9.74
CA ALA A 208 -7.34 6.88 9.82
C ALA A 208 -6.31 6.09 10.63
N GLU A 209 -6.72 5.53 11.77
CA GLU A 209 -5.88 4.66 12.62
C GLU A 209 -5.50 3.39 11.88
N LEU A 210 -6.46 2.73 11.21
CA LEU A 210 -6.20 1.52 10.44
C LEU A 210 -5.15 1.77 9.34
N LEU A 211 -5.24 2.92 8.66
CA LEU A 211 -4.31 3.33 7.60
C LEU A 211 -2.88 3.61 8.10
N GLU A 212 -2.63 3.64 9.41
CA GLU A 212 -1.26 3.63 9.95
C GLU A 212 -0.55 2.29 9.71
N ASP A 213 -1.31 1.19 9.77
CA ASP A 213 -0.78 -0.17 9.67
C ASP A 213 -1.10 -0.86 8.34
N VAL A 214 -2.16 -0.43 7.64
CA VAL A 214 -2.63 -1.03 6.38
C VAL A 214 -2.52 -0.04 5.22
N ASP A 215 -2.39 -0.57 3.99
CA ASP A 215 -2.23 0.25 2.78
C ASP A 215 -3.57 0.66 2.18
N ILE A 216 -4.58 -0.21 2.34
CA ILE A 216 -5.90 -0.10 1.74
C ILE A 216 -6.95 -0.38 2.80
N VAL A 217 -7.94 0.50 2.93
CA VAL A 217 -9.14 0.23 3.71
C VAL A 217 -10.33 0.02 2.79
N ILE A 218 -11.11 -1.01 3.06
CA ILE A 218 -12.30 -1.39 2.28
C ILE A 218 -13.52 -1.25 3.19
N VAL A 219 -14.43 -0.35 2.85
CA VAL A 219 -15.54 0.07 3.74
C VAL A 219 -16.89 -0.23 3.11
N GLY A 220 -17.74 -0.99 3.80
CA GLY A 220 -19.11 -1.32 3.38
C GLY A 220 -20.15 -0.77 4.34
N THR A 221 -20.49 -1.53 5.38
CA THR A 221 -21.58 -1.22 6.34
C THR A 221 -21.49 0.14 7.05
N GLY A 222 -20.33 0.80 7.08
CA GLY A 222 -20.20 2.19 7.56
C GLY A 222 -20.74 3.27 6.59
N ILE A 223 -21.14 2.88 5.38
CA ILE A 223 -21.69 3.71 4.28
C ILE A 223 -23.19 3.38 4.06
N GLU A 224 -23.70 2.30 4.65
CA GLU A 224 -24.94 1.64 4.22
C GLU A 224 -26.24 2.14 4.85
N ALA A 225 -26.26 3.26 5.56
CA ALA A 225 -27.53 3.84 6.00
C ALA A 225 -28.31 4.49 4.83
N SER A 226 -27.61 4.96 3.79
CA SER A 226 -28.13 5.35 2.46
C SER A 226 -27.02 6.11 1.70
N PRO A 227 -26.91 6.01 0.37
CA PRO A 227 -26.00 6.87 -0.42
C PRO A 227 -26.41 8.36 -0.39
N THR A 228 -27.59 8.71 0.12
CA THR A 228 -27.98 10.09 0.44
C THR A 228 -27.95 10.37 1.94
N ASP A 229 -27.53 9.40 2.76
CA ASP A 229 -27.42 9.57 4.20
C ASP A 229 -26.37 10.63 4.50
N PRO A 230 -26.73 11.72 5.21
CA PRO A 230 -25.80 12.73 5.64
C PRO A 230 -24.59 12.16 6.37
N ASN A 231 -24.69 11.05 7.11
CA ASN A 231 -23.53 10.47 7.80
C ASN A 231 -22.54 9.82 6.85
N THR A 232 -23.00 9.30 5.70
CA THR A 232 -22.12 8.76 4.64
C THR A 232 -21.37 9.87 3.92
N ILE A 233 -22.02 11.01 3.67
CA ILE A 233 -21.38 12.19 3.09
C ILE A 233 -20.44 12.87 4.12
N GLN A 234 -20.86 12.93 5.38
CA GLN A 234 -20.08 13.43 6.49
C GLN A 234 -18.87 12.54 6.78
N PHE A 235 -18.98 11.22 6.60
CA PHE A 235 -17.89 10.25 6.69
C PHE A 235 -16.70 10.61 5.80
N TYR A 236 -16.97 10.93 4.52
CA TYR A 236 -15.92 11.35 3.60
C TYR A 236 -15.27 12.68 4.00
N LYS A 237 -16.00 13.57 4.69
CA LYS A 237 -15.52 14.88 5.15
C LYS A 237 -14.75 14.81 6.48
N GLU A 238 -15.23 14.03 7.45
CA GLU A 238 -14.68 13.93 8.82
C GLU A 238 -13.48 13.00 8.94
N ALA A 239 -13.35 11.99 8.08
CA ALA A 239 -12.20 11.09 8.07
C ALA A 239 -10.86 11.82 7.81
N GLY A 240 -10.87 13.13 7.50
CA GLY A 240 -9.67 13.95 7.39
C GLY A 240 -8.74 13.52 6.26
N ILE A 241 -9.22 12.68 5.34
CA ILE A 241 -8.51 12.31 4.12
C ILE A 241 -8.50 13.58 3.26
N PRO A 242 -7.33 14.19 2.95
CA PRO A 242 -7.30 15.51 2.34
C PRO A 242 -8.03 15.53 0.98
N CYS A 243 -9.22 16.15 0.93
CA CYS A 243 -9.97 16.38 -0.31
C CYS A 243 -9.17 17.14 -1.38
N ALA A 244 -8.04 17.76 -1.03
CA ALA A 244 -7.26 18.62 -1.91
C ALA A 244 -6.01 17.99 -2.54
N LYS A 245 -5.71 16.69 -2.36
CA LYS A 245 -4.53 16.04 -2.99
C LYS A 245 -4.73 14.57 -3.38
N VAL A 246 -5.86 14.22 -3.99
CA VAL A 246 -6.09 12.85 -4.47
C VAL A 246 -6.45 12.88 -5.94
N GLY A 247 -5.43 12.67 -6.78
CA GLY A 247 -5.67 12.35 -8.18
C GLY A 247 -6.16 10.91 -8.28
N TYR A 248 -7.26 10.69 -8.99
CA TYR A 248 -7.80 9.41 -9.47
C TYR A 248 -6.79 8.25 -9.45
N LEU A 249 -7.15 7.14 -8.81
CA LEU A 249 -6.48 5.85 -8.99
C LEU A 249 -7.15 5.14 -10.17
N ASP A 250 -6.47 5.10 -11.32
CA ASP A 250 -6.75 4.08 -12.34
C ASP A 250 -6.02 2.77 -11.97
N ALA A 251 -6.37 1.66 -12.63
CA ALA A 251 -5.67 0.39 -12.42
C ALA A 251 -4.15 0.49 -12.63
N LYS A 252 -3.72 1.42 -13.48
CA LYS A 252 -2.30 1.72 -13.70
C LYS A 252 -1.66 2.33 -12.46
N LYS A 253 -2.34 3.18 -11.70
CA LYS A 253 -1.80 3.85 -10.50
C LYS A 253 -1.79 2.97 -9.25
N VAL A 254 -2.72 2.00 -9.14
CA VAL A 254 -2.63 0.95 -8.12
C VAL A 254 -1.54 -0.07 -8.48
N LYS A 255 -1.38 -0.38 -9.77
CA LYS A 255 -0.23 -1.13 -10.29
C LYS A 255 1.08 -0.37 -10.09
N GLU A 256 1.13 0.94 -10.29
CA GLU A 256 2.29 1.80 -10.02
C GLU A 256 2.58 1.87 -8.51
N LEU A 257 1.57 1.86 -7.64
CA LEU A 257 1.80 1.72 -6.19
C LEU A 257 2.41 0.35 -5.85
N ALA A 258 1.91 -0.72 -6.46
CA ALA A 258 2.49 -2.06 -6.31
C ALA A 258 3.91 -2.13 -6.91
N ASP A 259 4.15 -1.49 -8.05
CA ASP A 259 5.43 -1.43 -8.76
C ASP A 259 6.42 -0.53 -8.00
N VAL A 260 6.01 0.60 -7.44
CA VAL A 260 6.84 1.47 -6.58
C VAL A 260 7.25 0.73 -5.32
N VAL A 261 6.34 -0.02 -4.70
CA VAL A 261 6.63 -0.88 -3.55
C VAL A 261 7.60 -2.02 -3.94
N HIS A 262 7.44 -2.63 -5.12
CA HIS A 262 8.39 -3.61 -5.66
C HIS A 262 9.73 -2.99 -6.09
N ALA A 263 9.72 -1.76 -6.57
CA ALA A 263 10.88 -1.06 -7.10
C ALA A 263 11.75 -0.46 -5.97
N LYS A 264 11.13 -0.04 -4.86
CA LYS A 264 11.82 0.29 -3.60
C LYS A 264 12.53 -0.94 -3.03
N LYS A 265 11.89 -2.11 -3.09
CA LYS A 265 12.48 -3.41 -2.72
C LYS A 265 13.67 -3.80 -3.59
N ALA A 266 13.55 -3.64 -4.91
CA ALA A 266 14.63 -3.96 -5.84
C ALA A 266 15.89 -3.14 -5.53
N LEU A 267 15.75 -1.84 -5.25
CA LEU A 267 16.88 -0.99 -4.85
C LEU A 267 17.53 -1.45 -3.54
N LYS A 268 16.73 -1.80 -2.52
CA LYS A 268 17.27 -2.32 -1.24
C LYS A 268 18.05 -3.63 -1.40
N GLN A 269 17.72 -4.44 -2.40
CA GLN A 269 18.37 -5.74 -2.64
C GLN A 269 19.59 -5.63 -3.57
N MET A 270 19.72 -4.53 -4.30
CA MET A 270 20.91 -4.25 -5.10
C MET A 270 22.08 -3.92 -4.17
N LYS A 271 23.28 -4.28 -4.62
CA LYS A 271 24.54 -3.82 -4.02
C LYS A 271 25.05 -2.64 -4.82
N CYS A 272 25.55 -1.62 -4.13
CA CYS A 272 26.24 -0.54 -4.82
C CYS A 272 27.43 -1.11 -5.61
N SER A 273 27.64 -0.60 -6.81
CA SER A 273 28.83 -0.90 -7.60
C SER A 273 29.99 -0.01 -7.14
N ALA A 274 31.23 -0.47 -7.25
CA ALA A 274 32.39 0.32 -6.85
C ALA A 274 32.43 1.67 -7.60
N CYS A 275 32.53 2.77 -6.85
CA CYS A 275 32.47 4.13 -7.40
C CYS A 275 33.70 4.51 -8.26
N GLU A 276 34.73 3.65 -8.29
CA GLU A 276 35.97 3.81 -9.06
C GLU A 276 35.88 3.26 -10.50
N GLY A 277 34.77 2.59 -10.85
CA GLY A 277 34.47 2.14 -12.22
C GLY A 277 33.65 3.16 -13.02
N LYS A 278 33.49 2.91 -14.34
CA LYS A 278 32.62 3.68 -15.25
C LYS A 278 31.14 3.57 -14.83
N VAL A 279 30.73 4.32 -13.81
CA VAL A 279 29.32 4.47 -13.44
C VAL A 279 28.79 5.72 -14.14
N ASP A 280 27.74 5.58 -14.95
CA ASP A 280 27.19 6.70 -15.70
C ASP A 280 26.35 7.61 -14.79
N LYS A 281 26.54 8.91 -14.94
CA LYS A 281 25.74 9.93 -14.27
C LYS A 281 24.32 9.91 -14.83
N LEU A 282 23.32 9.82 -13.95
CA LEU A 282 21.92 9.87 -14.31
C LEU A 282 21.54 11.27 -14.81
N SER A 283 20.67 11.32 -15.82
CA SER A 283 19.98 12.56 -16.19
C SER A 283 19.00 13.00 -15.10
N LYS A 284 18.59 14.28 -15.10
CA LYS A 284 17.58 14.82 -14.17
C LYS A 284 16.27 14.05 -14.21
N GLU A 285 15.88 13.57 -15.39
CA GLU A 285 14.65 12.80 -15.60
C GLU A 285 14.76 11.38 -15.02
N GLU A 286 15.90 10.73 -15.21
CA GLU A 286 16.17 9.41 -14.62
C GLU A 286 16.30 9.49 -13.10
N ALA A 287 17.02 10.48 -12.59
CA ALA A 287 17.11 10.76 -11.16
C ALA A 287 15.74 11.05 -10.55
N GLY A 288 14.86 11.78 -11.25
CA GLY A 288 13.48 12.00 -10.83
C GLY A 288 12.64 10.72 -10.76
N LYS A 289 12.82 9.79 -11.72
CA LYS A 289 12.19 8.46 -11.67
C LYS A 289 12.70 7.62 -10.51
N MET A 290 14.00 7.71 -10.20
CA MET A 290 14.62 6.99 -9.08
C MET A 290 14.21 7.58 -7.72
N LEU A 291 14.11 8.90 -7.60
CA LEU A 291 13.62 9.60 -6.40
C LEU A 291 12.21 9.15 -6.02
N ALA A 292 11.33 8.93 -7.01
CA ALA A 292 9.97 8.44 -6.79
C ALA A 292 9.92 7.01 -6.18
N ARG A 293 11.04 6.28 -6.18
CA ARG A 293 11.16 4.91 -5.64
C ARG A 293 11.67 4.87 -4.19
N ILE A 294 12.02 6.01 -3.59
CA ILE A 294 12.48 6.11 -2.19
C ILE A 294 11.50 6.97 -1.36
N SER A 295 11.75 7.15 -0.06
CA SER A 295 10.88 7.95 0.81
C SER A 295 10.65 9.35 0.26
N LYS A 296 9.42 9.86 0.38
CA LYS A 296 9.04 11.23 -0.02
C LYS A 296 9.72 12.33 0.81
N GLU A 297 10.38 11.94 1.89
CA GLU A 297 11.19 12.83 2.73
C GLU A 297 12.57 13.12 2.12
N TRP A 298 12.96 12.40 1.06
CA TRP A 298 14.14 12.74 0.26
C TRP A 298 13.80 13.84 -0.74
N GLU A 299 14.62 14.88 -0.74
CA GLU A 299 14.52 16.01 -1.65
C GLU A 299 15.73 15.98 -2.59
N MET A 300 15.49 16.15 -3.90
CA MET A 300 16.57 16.37 -4.86
C MET A 300 16.80 17.86 -5.01
N TYR A 301 18.05 18.29 -4.94
CA TYR A 301 18.47 19.67 -5.12
C TYR A 301 19.76 19.73 -5.92
N GLU A 302 20.11 20.93 -6.36
CA GLU A 302 21.35 21.24 -7.05
C GLU A 302 22.11 22.23 -6.16
N ASP A 303 23.41 22.00 -5.95
CA ASP A 303 24.24 22.93 -5.20
C ASP A 303 24.77 24.07 -6.07
N ASP A 304 25.52 25.00 -5.47
CA ASP A 304 26.06 26.17 -6.15
C ASP A 304 27.04 25.84 -7.30
N GLU A 305 27.58 24.61 -7.32
CA GLU A 305 28.45 24.11 -8.39
C GLU A 305 27.67 23.41 -9.53
N GLY A 306 26.34 23.38 -9.45
CA GLY A 306 25.50 22.68 -10.43
C GLY A 306 25.45 21.16 -10.23
N VAL A 307 25.86 20.65 -9.07
CA VAL A 307 25.89 19.21 -8.78
C VAL A 307 24.56 18.77 -8.17
N GLN A 308 23.92 17.80 -8.82
CA GLN A 308 22.68 17.19 -8.33
C GLN A 308 22.96 16.26 -7.17
N LYS A 309 22.17 16.41 -6.10
CA LYS A 309 22.26 15.65 -4.84
C LYS A 309 20.87 15.32 -4.34
N ILE A 310 20.78 14.30 -3.48
CA ILE A 310 19.56 14.04 -2.69
C ILE A 310 19.85 14.26 -1.21
N ARG A 311 18.88 14.81 -0.48
CA ARG A 311 18.99 15.05 0.96
C ARG A 311 17.74 14.62 1.70
N ARG A 312 17.92 14.10 2.91
CA ARG A 312 16.83 13.94 3.87
C ARG A 312 17.22 14.55 5.22
N ALA A 313 16.30 15.36 5.77
CA ALA A 313 16.48 16.03 7.04
C ALA A 313 15.69 15.32 8.16
N TYR A 314 16.27 15.29 9.36
CA TYR A 314 15.76 14.61 10.54
C TYR A 314 15.82 15.55 11.73
N ARG A 315 14.75 15.59 12.53
CA ARG A 315 14.78 16.26 13.84
C ARG A 315 14.84 15.22 14.95
N VAL A 316 16.06 14.85 15.34
CA VAL A 316 16.31 13.82 16.34
C VAL A 316 16.04 14.34 17.76
N ARG A 317 15.73 13.43 18.67
CA ARG A 317 15.28 13.76 20.03
C ARG A 317 16.33 14.53 20.83
N ASN A 318 17.60 14.16 20.70
CA ASN A 318 18.75 14.79 21.33
C ASN A 318 20.04 14.37 20.60
N PHE A 319 21.18 14.93 21.02
CA PHE A 319 22.48 14.69 20.40
C PHE A 319 22.87 13.21 20.34
N MET A 320 22.69 12.48 21.45
CA MET A 320 23.05 11.06 21.52
C MET A 320 22.20 10.19 20.61
N GLU A 321 20.90 10.49 20.48
CA GLU A 321 20.03 9.79 19.51
C GLU A 321 20.39 10.16 18.07
N GLY A 322 20.85 11.39 17.83
CA GLY A 322 21.42 11.81 16.55
C GLY A 322 22.65 11.01 16.17
N MET A 323 23.63 10.93 17.07
CA MET A 323 24.85 10.15 16.86
C MET A 323 24.54 8.66 16.67
N ALA A 324 23.63 8.09 17.46
CA ALA A 324 23.23 6.69 17.32
C ALA A 324 22.61 6.41 15.94
N PHE A 325 21.77 7.32 15.44
CA PHE A 325 21.21 7.22 14.09
C PHE A 325 22.28 7.35 13.01
N LEU A 326 23.16 8.35 13.09
CA LEU A 326 24.21 8.56 12.09
C LEU A 326 25.24 7.41 12.06
N ASN A 327 25.54 6.78 13.20
CA ASN A 327 26.37 5.58 13.23
C ASN A 327 25.72 4.41 12.47
N GLN A 328 24.39 4.25 12.54
CA GLN A 328 23.69 3.24 11.76
C GLN A 328 23.77 3.55 10.25
N VAL A 329 23.63 4.82 9.88
CA VAL A 329 23.84 5.28 8.48
C VAL A 329 25.25 4.94 8.02
N ALA A 330 26.27 5.23 8.84
CA ALA A 330 27.67 4.94 8.53
C ALA A 330 27.93 3.44 8.32
N HIS A 331 27.32 2.57 9.15
CA HIS A 331 27.44 1.12 8.95
C HIS A 331 26.83 0.65 7.62
N ILE A 332 25.67 1.19 7.23
CA ILE A 332 25.07 0.88 5.93
C ILE A 332 26.00 1.37 4.81
N ALA A 333 26.43 2.63 4.87
CA ALA A 333 27.32 3.24 3.88
C ALA A 333 28.61 2.43 3.66
N GLU A 334 29.26 2.03 4.75
CA GLU A 334 30.47 1.20 4.70
C GLU A 334 30.19 -0.18 4.10
N SER A 335 29.08 -0.83 4.47
CA SER A 335 28.70 -2.14 3.92
C SER A 335 28.36 -2.10 2.43
N GLU A 336 28.05 -0.92 1.91
CA GLU A 336 27.77 -0.66 0.49
C GLU A 336 28.97 -0.09 -0.25
N GLY A 337 30.04 0.32 0.43
CA GLY A 337 31.17 1.01 -0.20
C GLY A 337 30.75 2.31 -0.91
N HIS A 338 29.75 2.99 -0.36
CA HIS A 338 29.22 4.25 -0.89
C HIS A 338 28.90 5.17 0.29
N HIS A 339 29.59 6.30 0.37
CA HIS A 339 29.66 7.12 1.57
C HIS A 339 28.88 8.43 1.40
N PRO A 340 27.82 8.66 2.19
CA PRO A 340 27.08 9.91 2.15
C PRO A 340 27.72 10.97 3.07
N ASP A 341 27.41 12.24 2.82
CA ASP A 341 27.70 13.30 3.78
C ASP A 341 26.65 13.27 4.90
N VAL A 342 27.11 13.25 6.16
CA VAL A 342 26.24 13.22 7.34
C VAL A 342 26.47 14.45 8.22
N HIS A 343 25.38 15.11 8.60
CA HIS A 343 25.43 16.34 9.40
C HIS A 343 24.60 16.18 10.67
N LEU A 344 25.12 16.69 11.79
CA LEU A 344 24.37 16.87 13.04
C LEU A 344 24.57 18.29 13.56
N GLU A 345 23.54 19.11 13.43
CA GLU A 345 23.57 20.53 13.73
C GLU A 345 22.68 20.86 14.93
N SER A 346 23.11 21.87 15.71
CA SER A 346 22.39 22.38 16.89
C SER A 346 21.81 21.26 17.79
N TYR A 347 22.58 20.18 17.95
CA TYR A 347 22.29 19.00 18.76
C TYR A 347 21.06 18.14 18.36
N GLN A 348 20.21 18.59 17.42
CA GLN A 348 18.94 17.94 17.12
C GLN A 348 18.59 17.87 15.62
N PHE A 349 19.33 18.56 14.75
CA PHE A 349 19.06 18.58 13.32
C PHE A 349 20.05 17.68 12.61
N GLY A 350 19.63 16.46 12.30
CA GLY A 350 20.40 15.54 11.48
C GLY A 350 20.07 15.74 10.00
N SER A 351 21.04 15.63 9.11
CA SER A 351 20.77 15.47 7.68
C SER A 351 21.72 14.46 7.05
N VAL A 352 21.24 13.79 6.01
CA VAL A 352 22.04 12.91 5.16
C VAL A 352 21.93 13.43 3.74
N VAL A 353 23.07 13.68 3.11
CA VAL A 353 23.20 14.11 1.72
C VAL A 353 23.93 13.02 0.95
N ILE A 354 23.40 12.61 -0.20
CA ILE A 354 23.94 11.51 -0.99
C ILE A 354 24.14 11.97 -2.43
N TYR A 355 25.35 11.73 -2.93
CA TYR A 355 25.73 11.85 -4.33
C TYR A 355 27.03 11.08 -4.57
N THR A 356 27.29 10.74 -5.83
CA THR A 356 28.51 10.02 -6.21
C THR A 356 29.61 11.05 -6.51
N HIS A 357 30.54 11.22 -5.56
CA HIS A 357 31.62 12.21 -5.65
C HIS A 357 32.46 12.10 -6.94
N SER A 358 32.76 10.88 -7.39
CA SER A 358 33.64 10.64 -8.56
C SER A 358 33.04 11.14 -9.88
N VAL A 359 31.71 11.21 -10.00
CA VAL A 359 31.02 11.66 -11.23
C VAL A 359 30.33 13.02 -11.08
N LYS A 360 30.47 13.66 -9.90
CA LYS A 360 29.82 14.94 -9.57
C LYS A 360 28.33 14.93 -9.94
N GLY A 361 27.59 13.97 -9.40
CA GLY A 361 26.15 13.85 -9.62
C GLY A 361 25.55 12.59 -9.05
N LEU A 362 24.31 12.30 -9.47
CA LEU A 362 23.56 11.13 -9.02
C LEU A 362 23.80 9.93 -9.94
N THR A 363 23.88 8.75 -9.35
CA THR A 363 23.94 7.42 -9.94
C THR A 363 22.93 6.51 -9.24
N ASP A 364 22.78 5.27 -9.72
CA ASP A 364 21.91 4.29 -9.06
C ASP A 364 22.33 4.01 -7.61
N ASN A 365 23.63 4.08 -7.30
CA ASN A 365 24.16 3.83 -5.95
C ASN A 365 23.56 4.79 -4.92
N ASP A 366 23.34 6.05 -5.30
CA ASP A 366 22.81 7.07 -4.40
C ASP A 366 21.40 6.70 -3.93
N PHE A 367 20.57 6.18 -4.84
CA PHE A 367 19.20 5.74 -4.55
C PHE A 367 19.14 4.38 -3.85
N ILE A 368 20.10 3.48 -4.12
CA ILE A 368 20.25 2.21 -3.39
C ILE A 368 20.55 2.50 -1.92
N LEU A 369 21.53 3.38 -1.65
CA LEU A 369 21.90 3.77 -0.29
C LEU A 369 20.76 4.50 0.42
N ALA A 370 20.12 5.46 -0.24
CA ALA A 370 18.95 6.15 0.30
C ALA A 370 17.82 5.19 0.68
N ALA A 371 17.54 4.19 -0.18
CA ALA A 371 16.53 3.17 0.07
C ALA A 371 16.87 2.29 1.29
N LYS A 372 18.15 2.03 1.57
CA LYS A 372 18.59 1.27 2.75
C LYS A 372 18.52 2.12 4.03
N ILE A 373 18.86 3.40 3.93
CA ILE A 373 18.74 4.35 5.06
C ILE A 373 17.28 4.56 5.46
N ASP A 374 16.33 4.43 4.53
CA ASP A 374 14.89 4.51 4.83
C ASP A 374 14.40 3.49 5.87
N ASP A 375 15.08 2.35 6.04
CA ASP A 375 14.73 1.30 7.02
C ASP A 375 15.11 1.66 8.46
N LEU A 376 15.95 2.67 8.63
CA LEU A 376 16.35 3.14 9.95
C LEU A 376 15.20 3.89 10.62
N LYS A 377 14.99 3.62 11.92
CA LYS A 377 13.95 4.25 12.73
C LYS A 377 14.58 5.19 13.77
N PRO A 378 14.99 6.41 13.37
CA PRO A 378 15.57 7.36 14.31
C PRO A 378 14.55 7.77 15.37
N LYS A 379 15.00 7.99 16.61
CA LYS A 379 14.15 8.59 17.65
C LYS A 379 14.01 10.08 17.41
N LEU A 380 12.87 10.47 16.85
CA LEU A 380 12.57 11.87 16.51
C LEU A 380 12.01 12.67 17.68
N SER A 381 12.20 13.99 17.64
CA SER A 381 11.64 14.93 18.62
C SER A 381 10.13 15.08 18.44
N LYS A 382 9.39 15.31 19.53
CA LYS A 382 7.93 15.55 19.49
C LYS A 382 7.52 16.95 18.97
N ARG A 383 8.47 17.87 18.75
CA ARG A 383 8.21 19.24 18.25
C ARG A 383 8.35 19.27 16.73
N HIS A 384 7.37 19.84 16.02
CA HIS A 384 7.22 19.69 14.57
C HIS A 384 8.13 20.61 13.71
N LYS A 385 8.44 20.10 12.52
CA LYS A 385 9.29 20.54 11.39
C LYS A 385 10.82 20.41 11.53
N PRO A 386 11.47 19.62 10.65
CA PRO A 386 12.91 19.71 10.37
C PRO A 386 13.23 21.11 9.83
N ARG A 387 14.37 21.68 10.23
CA ARG A 387 14.90 22.89 9.61
C ARG A 387 15.85 22.44 8.50
N VAL A 388 15.67 22.97 7.31
CA VAL A 388 16.70 22.91 6.27
C VAL A 388 17.89 23.72 6.81
N PRO A 389 19.12 23.18 6.87
CA PRO A 389 20.30 23.98 7.20
C PRO A 389 20.35 25.21 6.29
N ALA A 390 20.65 26.37 6.88
CA ALA A 390 20.95 27.55 6.08
C ALA A 390 22.23 27.27 5.28
N GLU A 391 22.28 27.74 4.03
CA GLU A 391 23.52 27.77 3.24
C GLU A 391 24.65 28.39 4.07
N ASP A 392 25.85 27.84 3.88
CA ASP A 392 27.05 28.15 4.65
C ASP A 392 27.28 29.66 4.77
N PRO A 393 27.30 30.23 6.00
CA PRO A 393 27.56 31.64 6.21
C PRO A 393 29.01 32.06 5.90
N SER A 394 29.89 31.13 5.46
CA SER A 394 31.25 31.44 5.01
C SER A 394 31.33 32.13 3.64
N THR A 395 30.20 32.30 2.93
CA THR A 395 30.10 33.05 1.68
C THR A 395 29.59 34.49 1.89
N LYS A 396 30.37 35.32 2.58
CA LYS A 396 30.25 36.79 2.51
C LYS A 396 31.61 37.48 2.59
#